data_AF-A0A2S9PWM9-F1
#
_entry.id   AF-A0A2S9PWM9-F1
#
_cell.length_a   1.000
_cell.length_b   1.000
_cell.length_c   1.000
_cell.angle_alpha   90.00
_cell.angle_beta   90.00
_cell.angle_gamma   90.00
#
_symmetry.space_group_name_H-M   'P 1'
#
loop_
_entity.id
_entity.type
_entity.pdbx_description
1 polymer ?
#
loop_
_entity_poly.entity_id
_entity_poly.type
_entity_poly.pdbx_seq_one_letter_code
_entity_poly.pdbx_strand_id
1 'polypeptide(L)'
;MTTDRAALTALHLLLTWATMTGAAPAVGIAVFLAGWGGGAGAALATAAVGVPLTVGVLVLAGTPARSLVPLCGTARGRFGWAVAVLLLGTLGVPAGAGAYLAGVDLGSADVRVALTGVPYAVAAALFVADRWVRLAAVAVVATGVVYGGVIGR
;
A
#
# COMPACT_ATOMS: atom_id res chain seq x y z
N MET A 1 1.76 -0.21 25.60
CA MET A 1 0.71 0.29 24.69
C MET A 1 -0.61 0.15 25.42
N THR A 2 -1.47 1.17 25.46
CA THR A 2 -2.83 0.97 25.99
C THR A 2 -3.66 0.24 24.94
N THR A 3 -4.63 -0.56 25.37
CA THR A 3 -5.51 -1.34 24.46
C THR A 3 -6.14 -0.46 23.38
N ASP A 4 -6.54 0.77 23.74
CA ASP A 4 -7.14 1.73 22.81
C ASP A 4 -6.20 2.17 21.68
N ARG A 5 -4.91 2.42 22.00
CA ARG A 5 -3.92 2.80 20.98
C ARG A 5 -3.58 1.63 20.06
N ALA A 6 -3.54 0.42 20.59
CA ALA A 6 -3.34 -0.79 19.79
C ALA A 6 -4.50 -0.98 18.81
N ALA A 7 -5.74 -0.86 19.28
CA ALA A 7 -6.95 -0.95 18.46
C ALA A 7 -6.98 0.11 17.36
N LEU A 8 -6.68 1.37 17.69
CA LEU A 8 -6.63 2.45 16.69
C LEU A 8 -5.52 2.25 15.65
N THR A 9 -4.37 1.71 16.06
CA THR A 9 -3.28 1.38 15.13
C THR A 9 -3.70 0.25 14.19
N ALA A 10 -4.27 -0.82 14.74
CA ALA A 10 -4.80 -1.92 13.93
C ALA A 10 -5.87 -1.43 12.94
N LEU A 11 -6.80 -0.59 13.39
CA LEU A 11 -7.82 0.01 12.53
C LEU A 11 -7.20 0.87 11.43
N HIS A 12 -6.19 1.69 11.73
CA HIS A 12 -5.50 2.51 10.72
C HIS A 12 -4.82 1.65 9.65
N LEU A 13 -4.11 0.61 10.07
CA LEU A 13 -3.44 -0.32 9.15
C LEU A 13 -4.46 -1.11 8.33
N LEU A 14 -5.55 -1.56 8.94
CA LEU A 14 -6.65 -2.26 8.28
C LEU A 14 -7.35 -1.36 7.26
N LEU A 15 -7.63 -0.10 7.59
CA LEU A 15 -8.23 0.87 6.66
C LEU A 15 -7.32 1.15 5.48
N THR A 16 -6.01 1.30 5.73
CA THR A 16 -5.02 1.50 4.66
C THR A 16 -4.97 0.27 3.76
N TRP A 17 -4.89 -0.92 4.35
CA TRP A 17 -4.93 -2.19 3.64
C TRP A 17 -6.19 -2.33 2.78
N ALA A 18 -7.38 -2.15 3.36
CA ALA A 18 -8.65 -2.32 2.69
C ALA A 18 -8.81 -1.30 1.54
N THR A 19 -8.43 -0.05 1.79
CA THR A 19 -8.44 1.01 0.77
C THR A 19 -7.57 0.63 -0.42
N MET A 20 -6.34 0.18 -0.16
CA MET A 20 -5.39 -0.11 -1.24
C MET A 20 -5.64 -1.46 -1.92
N THR A 21 -6.26 -2.41 -1.23
CA THR A 21 -6.78 -3.66 -1.80
C THR A 21 -7.83 -3.38 -2.89
N GLY A 22 -8.67 -2.36 -2.72
CA GLY A 22 -9.62 -1.94 -3.74
C GLY A 22 -9.02 -1.00 -4.79
N ALA A 23 -8.33 0.05 -4.34
CA ALA A 23 -7.90 1.14 -5.21
C ALA A 23 -6.75 0.73 -6.15
N ALA A 24 -5.74 0.00 -5.66
CA ALA A 24 -4.57 -0.31 -6.48
C ALA A 24 -4.92 -1.22 -7.68
N PRO A 25 -5.68 -2.32 -7.51
CA PRO A 25 -6.13 -3.11 -8.66
C PRO A 25 -7.02 -2.33 -9.61
N ALA A 26 -7.97 -1.53 -9.10
CA ALA A 26 -8.88 -0.75 -9.94
C ALA A 26 -8.11 0.26 -10.83
N VAL A 27 -7.14 0.98 -10.25
CA VAL A 27 -6.29 1.91 -11.00
C VAL A 27 -5.41 1.15 -11.99
N GLY A 28 -4.80 0.04 -11.59
CA GLY A 28 -3.97 -0.80 -12.47
C GLY A 28 -4.75 -1.33 -13.68
N ILE A 29 -5.96 -1.85 -13.46
CA ILE A 29 -6.86 -2.32 -14.51
C ILE A 29 -7.26 -1.17 -15.44
N ALA A 30 -7.67 -0.03 -14.88
CA ALA A 30 -8.09 1.12 -15.68
C ALA A 30 -6.95 1.63 -16.58
N VAL A 31 -5.73 1.73 -16.05
CA VAL A 31 -4.54 2.14 -16.81
C VAL A 31 -4.21 1.11 -17.90
N PHE A 32 -4.28 -0.19 -17.58
CA PHE A 32 -4.05 -1.25 -18.55
C PHE A 32 -5.05 -1.20 -19.71
N LEU A 33 -6.35 -1.11 -19.41
CA LEU A 33 -7.41 -1.03 -20.42
C LEU A 33 -7.30 0.23 -21.28
N ALA A 34 -7.01 1.38 -20.66
CA ALA A 34 -6.79 2.63 -21.38
C ALA A 34 -5.60 2.53 -22.35
N GLY A 35 -4.51 1.90 -21.90
CA GLY A 35 -3.31 1.70 -22.73
C GLY A 35 -3.52 0.70 -23.87
N TRP A 36 -4.29 -0.37 -23.64
CA TRP A 36 -4.51 -1.42 -24.63
C TRP A 36 -5.20 -0.93 -25.90
N GLY A 37 -6.22 -0.07 -25.76
CA GLY A 37 -6.97 0.48 -26.90
C GLY A 37 -6.60 1.92 -27.29
N GLY A 38 -6.17 2.74 -26.33
CA GLY A 38 -5.92 4.18 -26.52
C GLY A 38 -4.45 4.59 -26.52
N GLY A 39 -3.52 3.62 -26.39
CA GLY A 39 -2.08 3.87 -26.36
C GLY A 39 -1.59 4.60 -25.10
N ALA A 40 -0.31 4.98 -25.12
CA ALA A 40 0.36 5.55 -23.95
C ALA A 40 -0.29 6.84 -23.42
N GLY A 41 -0.83 7.68 -24.30
CA GLY A 41 -1.51 8.92 -23.90
C GLY A 41 -2.74 8.68 -23.04
N ALA A 42 -3.57 7.70 -23.41
CA ALA A 42 -4.75 7.33 -22.65
C ALA A 42 -4.37 6.72 -21.29
N ALA A 43 -3.37 5.84 -21.26
CA ALA A 43 -2.86 5.27 -20.01
C ALA A 43 -2.35 6.35 -19.04
N LEU A 44 -1.58 7.32 -19.54
CA LEU A 44 -1.06 8.43 -18.74
C LEU A 44 -2.19 9.33 -18.22
N ALA A 45 -3.19 9.65 -19.05
CA ALA A 45 -4.34 10.43 -18.63
C ALA A 45 -5.14 9.73 -17.52
N THR A 46 -5.37 8.42 -17.65
CA THR A 46 -6.03 7.62 -16.60
C THR A 46 -5.22 7.59 -15.32
N ALA A 47 -3.89 7.40 -15.40
CA ALA A 47 -3.01 7.44 -14.24
C ALA A 47 -3.01 8.83 -13.57
N ALA A 48 -3.01 9.90 -14.35
CA ALA A 48 -3.04 11.28 -13.86
C ALA A 48 -4.33 11.62 -13.10
N VAL A 49 -5.41 10.84 -13.26
CA VAL A 49 -6.64 10.97 -12.47
C VAL A 49 -6.67 9.96 -11.32
N GLY A 50 -6.36 8.70 -11.59
CA GLY A 50 -6.42 7.62 -10.60
C GLY A 50 -5.44 7.81 -9.44
N VAL A 51 -4.22 8.28 -9.71
CA VAL A 51 -3.20 8.51 -8.68
C VAL A 51 -3.63 9.62 -7.71
N PRO A 52 -4.02 10.84 -8.15
CA PRO A 52 -4.53 11.85 -7.23
C PRO A 52 -5.76 11.43 -6.43
N LEU A 53 -6.70 10.70 -7.04
CA LEU A 53 -7.86 10.17 -6.32
C LEU A 53 -7.43 9.22 -5.21
N THR A 54 -6.50 8.30 -5.50
CA THR A 54 -5.95 7.36 -4.51
C THR A 54 -5.25 8.09 -3.37
N VAL A 55 -4.46 9.12 -3.68
CA VAL A 55 -3.83 9.99 -2.67
C VAL A 55 -4.89 10.67 -1.81
N GLY A 56 -5.97 11.19 -2.42
CA GLY A 56 -7.09 11.80 -1.70
C GLY A 56 -7.75 10.84 -0.71
N VAL A 57 -8.04 9.61 -1.14
CA VAL A 57 -8.63 8.57 -0.27
C VAL A 57 -7.68 8.20 0.87
N LEU A 58 -6.37 8.06 0.59
CA LEU A 58 -5.37 7.84 1.64
C LEU A 58 -5.35 9.01 2.64
N VAL A 59 -5.33 10.25 2.18
CA VAL A 59 -5.40 11.43 3.06
C VAL A 59 -6.63 11.37 3.97
N LEU A 60 -7.79 10.93 3.47
CA LEU A 60 -8.98 10.71 4.29
C LEU A 60 -8.75 9.59 5.32
N ALA A 61 -8.19 8.44 4.92
CA ALA A 61 -7.86 7.32 5.80
C ALA A 61 -6.80 7.67 6.89
N GLY A 62 -5.91 8.61 6.61
CA GLY A 62 -4.92 9.13 7.58
C GLY A 62 -5.48 10.15 8.57
N THR A 63 -6.71 10.63 8.36
CA THR A 63 -7.36 11.64 9.21
C THR A 63 -7.65 11.19 10.64
N PRO A 64 -8.17 9.97 10.90
CA PRO A 64 -8.30 9.47 12.27
C PRO A 64 -6.95 9.13 12.92
N ALA A 65 -5.89 8.93 12.12
CA ALA A 65 -4.57 8.52 12.59
C ALA A 65 -3.66 9.68 13.03
N ARG A 66 -4.15 10.92 13.12
CA ARG A 66 -3.36 12.11 13.51
C ARG A 66 -2.61 11.95 14.83
N SER A 67 -3.17 11.18 15.77
CA SER A 67 -2.57 10.92 17.08
C SER A 67 -1.55 9.77 17.06
N LEU A 68 -1.52 8.96 15.99
CA LEU A 68 -0.68 7.78 15.84
C LEU A 68 0.49 8.00 14.88
N VAL A 69 0.27 8.81 13.85
CA VAL A 69 1.22 9.11 12.79
C VAL A 69 1.59 10.58 12.90
N PRO A 70 2.79 10.93 13.39
CA PRO A 70 3.19 12.32 13.62
C PRO A 70 3.05 13.20 12.36
N LEU A 71 3.34 12.63 11.18
CA LEU A 71 3.19 13.31 9.89
C LEU A 71 1.73 13.71 9.61
N CYS A 72 0.74 12.94 10.06
CA CYS A 72 -0.66 13.22 9.79
C CYS A 72 -1.22 14.41 10.57
N GLY A 73 -0.47 14.94 11.56
CA GLY A 73 -0.88 16.05 12.42
C GLY A 73 -1.19 17.36 11.69
N THR A 74 -0.62 17.56 10.50
CA THR A 74 -0.92 18.71 9.63
C THR A 74 -1.49 18.25 8.28
N ALA A 75 -2.17 19.14 7.55
CA ALA A 75 -2.68 18.83 6.21
C ALA A 75 -1.54 18.48 5.23
N ARG A 76 -0.46 19.28 5.23
CA ARG A 76 0.72 19.05 4.37
C ARG A 76 1.44 17.76 4.72
N GLY A 77 1.60 17.46 6.02
CA GLY A 77 2.23 16.23 6.45
C GLY A 77 1.39 14.99 6.14
N ARG A 78 0.06 15.08 6.23
CA ARG A 78 -0.84 13.99 5.82
C ARG A 78 -0.79 13.70 4.34
N PHE A 79 -0.73 14.75 3.51
CA PHE A 79 -0.49 14.61 2.08
C PHE A 79 0.86 13.92 1.82
N GLY A 80 1.94 14.37 2.48
CA GLY A 80 3.25 13.74 2.37
C GLY A 80 3.25 12.27 2.80
N TRP A 81 2.55 11.93 3.87
CA TRP A 81 2.35 10.55 4.31
C TRP A 81 1.61 9.71 3.25
N ALA A 82 0.51 10.22 2.70
CA ALA A 82 -0.26 9.51 1.68
C ALA A 82 0.56 9.24 0.41
N VAL A 83 1.32 10.24 -0.05
CA VAL A 83 2.25 10.09 -1.18
C VAL A 83 3.32 9.03 -0.86
N ALA A 84 3.94 9.08 0.32
CA ALA A 84 4.97 8.13 0.71
C ALA A 84 4.44 6.69 0.80
N VAL A 85 3.25 6.49 1.40
CA VAL A 85 2.58 5.18 1.46
C VAL A 85 2.26 4.66 0.07
N LEU A 86 1.72 5.50 -0.80
CA LEU A 86 1.42 5.13 -2.18
C LEU A 86 2.68 4.70 -2.93
N LEU A 87 3.76 5.48 -2.85
CA LEU A 87 5.02 5.17 -3.52
C LEU A 87 5.65 3.88 -2.98
N LEU A 88 5.86 3.78 -1.67
CA LEU A 88 6.48 2.62 -1.04
C LEU A 88 5.65 1.34 -1.24
N GLY A 89 4.34 1.43 -1.09
CA GLY A 89 3.46 0.27 -1.32
C GLY A 89 3.46 -0.18 -2.78
N THR A 90 3.47 0.77 -3.72
CA THR A 90 3.55 0.45 -5.16
C THR A 90 4.87 -0.23 -5.52
N LEU A 91 5.98 0.15 -4.88
CA LEU A 91 7.26 -0.56 -5.03
C LEU A 91 7.22 -2.02 -4.54
N GLY A 92 6.30 -2.37 -3.64
CA GLY A 92 6.09 -3.74 -3.17
C GLY A 92 5.27 -4.62 -4.13
N VAL A 93 4.47 -4.03 -5.02
CA VAL A 93 3.63 -4.75 -5.98
C VAL A 93 4.46 -5.60 -6.98
N PRO A 94 5.58 -5.10 -7.55
CA PRO A 94 6.46 -5.91 -8.41
C PRO A 94 6.96 -7.21 -7.77
N ALA A 95 7.18 -7.24 -6.45
CA ALA A 95 7.62 -8.46 -5.78
C ALA A 95 6.55 -9.56 -5.81
N GLY A 96 5.28 -9.19 -5.58
CA GLY A 96 4.15 -10.11 -5.69
C GLY A 96 3.91 -10.56 -7.14
N ALA A 97 4.04 -9.66 -8.10
CA ALA A 97 3.96 -10.00 -9.52
C ALA A 97 5.07 -10.98 -9.94
N GLY A 98 6.31 -10.76 -9.46
CA GLY A 98 7.43 -11.68 -9.69
C GLY A 98 7.17 -13.07 -9.13
N ALA A 99 6.68 -13.17 -7.89
CA ALA A 99 6.31 -14.46 -7.29
C ALA A 99 5.21 -15.17 -8.09
N TYR A 100 4.18 -14.44 -8.54
CA TYR A 100 3.12 -15.00 -9.37
C TYR A 100 3.64 -15.54 -10.71
N LEU A 101 4.48 -14.77 -11.40
CA LEU A 101 5.09 -15.16 -12.68
C LEU A 101 6.06 -16.34 -12.54
N ALA A 102 6.72 -16.47 -11.39
CA ALA A 102 7.55 -17.61 -11.04
C ALA A 102 6.74 -18.87 -10.66
N GLY A 103 5.41 -18.82 -10.73
CA GLY A 103 4.53 -19.96 -10.44
C GLY A 103 4.37 -20.26 -8.95
N VAL A 104 4.73 -19.33 -8.06
CA VAL A 104 4.44 -19.47 -6.62
C VAL A 104 2.93 -19.47 -6.43
N ASP A 105 2.41 -20.47 -5.73
CA ASP A 105 1.00 -20.52 -5.38
C ASP A 105 0.68 -19.44 -4.34
N LEU A 106 0.05 -18.36 -4.81
CA LEU A 106 -0.44 -17.26 -3.98
C LEU A 106 -1.90 -17.47 -3.53
N GLY A 107 -2.46 -18.66 -3.76
CA GLY A 107 -3.85 -18.99 -3.45
C GLY A 107 -4.84 -18.49 -4.49
N SER A 108 -6.10 -18.34 -4.05
CA SER A 108 -7.24 -17.94 -4.88
C SER A 108 -7.13 -16.50 -5.40
N ALA A 109 -7.98 -16.14 -6.37
CA ALA A 109 -8.04 -14.78 -6.90
C ALA A 109 -8.30 -13.73 -5.79
N ASP A 110 -9.21 -14.03 -4.86
CA ASP A 110 -9.53 -13.14 -3.75
C ASP A 110 -8.34 -12.92 -2.82
N VAL A 111 -7.56 -13.99 -2.54
CA VAL A 111 -6.33 -13.88 -1.74
C VAL A 111 -5.31 -12.99 -2.45
N ARG A 112 -5.14 -13.14 -3.77
CA ARG A 112 -4.22 -12.30 -4.54
C ARG A 112 -4.64 -10.84 -4.53
N VAL A 113 -5.94 -10.55 -4.65
CA VAL A 113 -6.47 -9.19 -4.51
C VAL A 113 -6.16 -8.65 -3.12
N ALA A 114 -6.47 -9.39 -2.05
CA ALA A 114 -6.16 -9.03 -0.67
C ALA A 114 -4.67 -8.76 -0.43
N LEU A 115 -3.78 -9.53 -1.07
CA LEU A 115 -2.33 -9.36 -0.96
C LEU A 115 -1.84 -8.03 -1.57
N THR A 116 -2.56 -7.45 -2.54
CA THR A 116 -2.16 -6.17 -3.14
C THR A 116 -2.15 -5.01 -2.15
N GLY A 117 -3.01 -5.03 -1.12
CA GLY A 117 -3.06 -3.99 -0.09
C GLY A 117 -1.94 -4.10 0.97
N VAL A 118 -1.33 -5.28 1.11
CA VAL A 118 -0.31 -5.57 2.15
C VAL A 118 0.89 -4.62 2.10
N PRO A 119 1.57 -4.40 0.96
CA PRO A 119 2.74 -3.53 0.92
C PRO A 119 2.41 -2.08 1.32
N TYR A 120 1.20 -1.61 1.07
CA TYR A 120 0.74 -0.28 1.50
C TYR A 120 0.51 -0.20 3.01
N ALA A 121 -0.06 -1.24 3.61
CA ALA A 121 -0.23 -1.31 5.06
C ALA A 121 1.12 -1.40 5.79
N VAL A 122 2.06 -2.18 5.25
CA VAL A 122 3.45 -2.23 5.75
C VAL A 122 4.11 -0.86 5.62
N ALA A 123 3.95 -0.18 4.49
CA ALA A 123 4.45 1.19 4.31
C ALA A 123 3.84 2.16 5.34
N ALA A 124 2.54 2.10 5.60
CA ALA A 124 1.88 2.92 6.61
C ALA A 124 2.40 2.64 8.03
N ALA A 125 2.66 1.37 8.36
CA ALA A 125 3.21 0.96 9.65
C ALA A 125 4.59 1.58 9.94
N LEU A 126 5.41 1.85 8.91
CA LEU A 126 6.71 2.52 9.08
C LEU A 126 6.60 3.95 9.60
N PHE A 127 5.44 4.59 9.44
CA PHE A 127 5.19 5.98 9.86
C PHE A 127 4.46 6.09 11.20
N VAL A 128 4.06 4.97 11.82
CA VAL A 128 3.43 4.95 13.15
C VAL A 128 4.46 5.32 14.22
N ALA A 129 4.08 6.14 15.20
CA ALA A 129 5.01 6.59 16.25
C ALA A 129 5.55 5.45 17.14
N ASP A 130 4.79 4.36 17.28
CA ASP A 130 5.18 3.20 18.08
C ASP A 130 6.36 2.45 17.43
N ARG A 131 7.47 2.38 18.17
CA ARG A 131 8.70 1.74 17.69
C ARG A 131 8.54 0.25 17.39
N TRP A 132 7.69 -0.46 18.11
CA TRP A 132 7.51 -1.90 17.92
C TRP A 132 6.76 -2.20 16.63
N VAL A 133 5.76 -1.38 16.31
CA VAL A 133 5.03 -1.45 15.03
C VAL A 133 5.99 -1.19 13.86
N ARG A 134 6.85 -0.18 13.99
CA ARG A 134 7.88 0.12 12.98
C ARG A 134 8.89 -1.01 12.81
N LEU A 135 9.39 -1.58 13.92
CA LEU A 135 10.32 -2.71 13.87
C LEU A 135 9.67 -3.95 13.26
N ALA A 136 8.40 -4.22 13.56
CA ALA A 136 7.65 -5.31 12.93
C ALA A 136 7.53 -5.09 11.42
N ALA A 137 7.20 -3.87 10.98
CA ALA A 137 7.16 -3.54 9.55
C ALA A 137 8.52 -3.73 8.86
N VAL A 138 9.62 -3.30 9.49
CA VAL A 138 10.99 -3.56 9.01
C VAL A 138 11.28 -5.06 8.92
N ALA A 139 10.86 -5.84 9.93
CA ALA A 139 11.04 -7.28 9.92
C ALA A 139 10.25 -7.95 8.77
N VAL A 140 9.03 -7.50 8.48
CA VAL A 140 8.26 -7.98 7.33
C VAL A 140 8.98 -7.66 6.02
N VAL A 141 9.49 -6.44 5.84
CA VAL A 141 10.25 -6.05 4.65
C VAL A 141 11.52 -6.91 4.51
N ALA A 142 12.30 -7.04 5.58
CA ALA A 142 13.52 -7.84 5.58
C ALA A 142 13.24 -9.31 5.24
N THR A 143 12.19 -9.89 5.83
CA THR A 143 11.77 -11.27 5.55
C THR A 143 11.36 -11.44 4.08
N GLY A 144 10.58 -10.49 3.54
CA GLY A 144 10.19 -10.50 2.13
C GLY A 144 11.40 -10.40 1.19
N VAL A 145 12.38 -9.54 1.49
CA VAL A 145 13.61 -9.40 0.70
C VAL A 145 14.45 -10.68 0.75
N VAL A 146 14.64 -11.27 1.94
CA VAL A 146 15.39 -12.52 2.10
C VAL A 146 14.70 -13.66 1.35
N TYR A 147 13.38 -13.82 1.52
CA TYR A 147 12.61 -14.86 0.84
C TYR A 147 12.65 -14.70 -0.69
N GLY A 148 12.45 -13.48 -1.20
CA GLY A 148 12.54 -13.17 -2.63
C GLY A 148 13.94 -13.42 -3.21
N GLY A 149 15.00 -13.11 -2.47
CA GLY A 149 16.38 -13.35 -2.88
C GLY A 149 16.79 -14.84 -2.87
N VAL A 150 16.07 -15.69 -2.15
CA VAL A 150 16.31 -17.15 -2.09
C VAL A 150 15.55 -17.88 -3.21
N ILE A 151 14.31 -17.48 -3.52
CA ILE A 151 13.47 -18.15 -4.53
C ILE A 151 13.69 -17.63 -5.95
N GLY A 152 14.19 -16.40 -6.10
CA GLY A 152 14.56 -15.85 -7.41
C GLY A 152 15.88 -16.36 -8.00
N ARG A 153 16.46 -17.43 -7.45
CA ARG A 153 17.64 -18.15 -7.96
C ARG A 153 17.22 -19.51 -8.50
#